data_AF-A0A544QYI0-F1
#
_entry.id   AF-A0A544QYI0-F1
#
_cell.length_a   1.000
_cell.length_b   1.000
_cell.length_c   1.000
_cell.angle_alpha   90.00
_cell.angle_beta   90.00
_cell.angle_gamma   90.00
#
_symmetry.space_group_name_H-M   'P 1'
#
loop_
_entity.id
_entity.type
_entity.pdbx_description
1 polymer ?
#
loop_
_entity_poly.entity_id
_entity_poly.type
_entity_poly.pdbx_seq_one_letter_code
_entity_poly.pdbx_strand_id
1 'polypeptide(L)'
;MNLLTLKEEKADSDQQEQSSIQKGVIIVKRIIIYGSCYGSTRKYAEKLSELTGIDCISFDKIKDIEKYEQIVYFGGLYAGGVVGLSKTFKKISYDTDTVIITVGIADNKSSTNIENIRNSIKKQISEGQFENTKIFNLRGILDYGTMGIKHKIMMFGLYQSIKKKPYDELDEESKSIIVTYNKRVDFINFDDLEKIVEYLNV
;
A
#
# COMPACT_ATOMS: atom_id res chain seq x y z
N MET A 1 21.53 -23.38 52.42
CA MET A 1 20.88 -23.67 51.13
C MET A 1 21.23 -25.12 50.77
N ASN A 2 20.23 -25.99 50.58
CA ASN A 2 20.48 -27.44 50.40
C ASN A 2 20.60 -27.78 48.91
N LEU A 3 21.31 -28.86 48.59
CA LEU A 3 21.61 -29.30 47.21
C LEU A 3 20.35 -29.57 46.37
N LEU A 4 19.23 -29.87 47.02
CA LEU A 4 17.92 -30.08 46.40
C LEU A 4 17.33 -28.76 45.85
N THR A 5 17.43 -27.68 46.62
CA THR A 5 16.88 -26.36 46.26
C THR A 5 17.59 -25.77 45.03
N LEU A 6 18.91 -25.98 44.91
CA LEU A 6 19.71 -25.53 43.76
C LEU A 6 19.41 -26.32 42.47
N LYS A 7 18.94 -27.57 42.58
CA LYS A 7 18.56 -28.37 41.41
C LYS A 7 17.18 -27.99 40.88
N GLU A 8 16.26 -27.61 41.77
CA GLU A 8 14.90 -27.17 41.40
C GLU A 8 14.93 -25.79 40.74
N GLU A 9 15.67 -24.82 41.28
CA GLU A 9 15.82 -23.49 40.67
C GLU A 9 16.46 -23.55 39.27
N LYS A 10 17.44 -24.42 39.09
CA LYS A 10 18.11 -24.60 37.78
C LYS A 10 17.20 -25.29 36.76
N ALA A 11 16.38 -26.25 37.20
CA ALA A 11 15.41 -26.91 36.31
C ALA A 11 14.29 -25.95 35.88
N ASP A 12 13.84 -25.05 36.75
CA ASP A 12 12.81 -24.04 36.44
C ASP A 12 13.36 -22.92 35.54
N SER A 13 14.62 -22.47 35.76
CA SER A 13 15.29 -21.53 34.86
C SER A 13 15.55 -22.12 33.47
N ASP A 14 16.01 -23.38 33.40
CA ASP A 14 16.27 -24.07 32.14
C ASP A 14 14.96 -24.35 31.39
N GLN A 15 13.84 -24.59 32.09
CA GLN A 15 12.51 -24.75 31.49
C GLN A 15 11.90 -23.41 31.02
N GLN A 16 12.11 -22.30 31.73
CA GLN A 16 11.72 -20.96 31.28
C GLN A 16 12.54 -20.50 30.07
N GLU A 17 13.85 -20.77 30.05
CA GLU A 17 14.72 -20.45 28.92
C GLU A 17 14.39 -21.31 27.68
N GLN A 18 14.13 -22.61 27.86
CA GLN A 18 13.67 -23.49 26.77
C GLN A 18 12.26 -23.14 26.27
N SER A 19 11.34 -22.74 27.15
CA SER A 19 10.01 -22.23 26.74
C SER A 19 10.09 -20.90 25.98
N SER A 20 11.12 -20.09 26.25
CA SER A 20 11.37 -18.82 25.55
C SER A 20 11.99 -19.05 24.17
N ILE A 21 12.85 -20.06 24.04
CA ILE A 21 13.49 -20.44 22.77
C ILE A 21 12.50 -21.16 21.83
N GLN A 22 11.48 -21.84 22.36
CA GLN A 22 10.49 -22.58 21.56
C GLN A 22 9.36 -21.72 20.97
N LYS A 23 9.27 -20.44 21.36
CA LYS A 23 8.44 -19.40 20.71
C LYS A 23 9.31 -18.39 19.98
N GLY A 24 10.14 -18.88 19.06
CA GLY A 24 10.93 -18.02 18.16
C GLY A 24 10.01 -17.14 17.30
N VAL A 25 9.53 -16.03 17.85
CA VAL A 25 8.92 -14.96 17.07
C VAL A 25 10.06 -14.34 16.28
N ILE A 26 10.16 -14.69 15.00
CA ILE A 26 11.03 -13.99 14.07
C ILE A 26 10.51 -12.55 14.01
N ILE A 27 11.22 -11.62 14.63
CA ILE A 27 10.90 -10.19 14.57
C ILE A 27 11.32 -9.69 13.19
N VAL A 28 10.40 -9.77 12.22
CA VAL A 28 10.62 -9.22 10.88
C VAL A 28 10.65 -7.70 10.97
N LYS A 29 11.72 -7.07 10.49
CA LYS A 29 11.81 -5.60 10.45
C LYS A 29 10.95 -5.06 9.31
N ARG A 30 9.84 -4.41 9.65
CA ARG A 30 8.85 -3.88 8.71
C ARG A 30 8.84 -2.36 8.68
N ILE A 31 8.46 -1.80 7.51
CA ILE A 31 8.14 -0.38 7.37
C ILE A 31 6.94 -0.18 6.44
N ILE A 32 6.06 0.75 6.80
CA ILE A 32 5.03 1.28 5.90
C ILE A 32 5.58 2.54 5.23
N ILE A 33 5.54 2.56 3.90
CA ILE A 33 5.96 3.71 3.09
C ILE A 33 4.77 4.19 2.28
N TYR A 34 4.51 5.51 2.22
CA TYR A 34 3.42 6.03 1.41
C TYR A 34 3.82 7.13 0.41
N GLY A 35 3.19 7.11 -0.76
CA GLY A 35 3.20 8.17 -1.76
C GLY A 35 1.79 8.71 -2.02
N SER A 36 1.52 9.96 -1.60
CA SER A 36 0.18 10.56 -1.69
C SER A 36 0.21 11.98 -2.24
N CYS A 37 -0.70 12.31 -3.17
CA CYS A 37 -0.89 13.70 -3.63
C CYS A 37 -2.02 14.42 -2.88
N TYR A 38 -3.12 13.73 -2.60
CA TYR A 38 -4.35 14.33 -2.05
C TYR A 38 -4.82 13.69 -0.73
N GLY A 39 -3.95 12.93 -0.05
CA GLY A 39 -4.16 12.49 1.33
C GLY A 39 -4.85 11.13 1.52
N SER A 40 -5.65 10.63 0.57
CA SER A 40 -6.34 9.34 0.71
C SER A 40 -5.38 8.18 1.03
N THR A 41 -4.29 8.07 0.28
CA THR A 41 -3.24 7.07 0.49
C THR A 41 -2.56 7.22 1.85
N ARG A 42 -2.30 8.46 2.28
CA ARG A 42 -1.70 8.75 3.59
C ARG A 42 -2.62 8.28 4.72
N LYS A 43 -3.92 8.56 4.64
CA LYS A 43 -4.91 8.12 5.64
C LYS A 43 -4.90 6.60 5.81
N TYR A 44 -4.84 5.85 4.71
CA TYR A 44 -4.76 4.39 4.76
C TYR A 44 -3.46 3.88 5.38
N ALA A 45 -2.32 4.47 4.99
CA ALA A 45 -1.02 4.07 5.51
C ALA A 45 -0.89 4.38 7.02
N GLU A 46 -1.34 5.56 7.45
CA GLU A 46 -1.41 5.94 8.87
C GLU A 46 -2.37 5.01 9.62
N LYS A 47 -3.52 4.67 9.04
CA LYS A 47 -4.46 3.75 9.69
C LYS A 47 -3.90 2.34 9.84
N LEU A 48 -3.22 1.80 8.83
CA LEU A 48 -2.56 0.51 8.95
C LEU A 48 -1.44 0.54 10.01
N SER A 49 -0.69 1.65 10.08
CA SER A 49 0.32 1.86 11.12
C SER A 49 -0.29 1.79 12.53
N GLU A 50 -1.41 2.46 12.76
CA GLU A 50 -2.15 2.39 14.02
C GLU A 50 -2.57 0.95 14.38
N LEU A 51 -3.06 0.19 13.39
CA LEU A 51 -3.57 -1.18 13.59
C LEU A 51 -2.47 -2.21 13.86
N THR A 52 -1.27 -1.99 13.32
CA THR A 52 -0.19 -2.99 13.29
C THR A 52 1.01 -2.62 14.17
N GLY A 53 1.11 -1.37 14.61
CA GLY A 53 2.28 -0.82 15.29
C GLY A 53 3.51 -0.65 14.38
N ILE A 54 3.40 -0.90 13.08
CA ILE A 54 4.51 -0.71 12.13
C ILE A 54 4.68 0.78 11.83
N ASP A 55 5.91 1.29 11.90
CA ASP A 55 6.23 2.67 11.57
C ASP A 55 5.79 3.06 10.15
N CYS A 56 5.34 4.30 9.99
CA CYS A 56 4.83 4.82 8.72
C CYS A 56 5.54 6.11 8.31
N ILE A 57 6.02 6.17 7.06
CA ILE A 57 6.80 7.30 6.55
C ILE A 57 6.49 7.60 5.09
N SER A 58 6.59 8.88 4.72
CA SER A 58 6.47 9.29 3.32
C SER A 58 7.69 8.84 2.49
N PHE A 59 7.46 8.43 1.24
CA PHE A 59 8.51 7.90 0.34
C PHE A 59 9.67 8.87 0.07
N ASP A 60 9.45 10.18 0.25
CA ASP A 60 10.45 11.23 0.06
C ASP A 60 11.31 11.45 1.32
N LYS A 61 10.90 10.92 2.48
CA LYS A 61 11.60 11.07 3.76
C LYS A 61 12.42 9.85 4.16
N ILE A 62 12.17 8.68 3.56
CA ILE A 62 12.90 7.45 3.87
C ILE A 62 14.36 7.52 3.35
N LYS A 63 15.30 7.18 4.23
CA LYS A 63 16.75 7.11 3.94
C LYS A 63 17.25 5.67 3.97
N ASP A 64 17.23 5.06 5.15
CA ASP A 64 17.79 3.72 5.40
C ASP A 64 16.75 2.63 5.13
N ILE A 65 16.36 2.47 3.86
CA ILE A 65 15.32 1.52 3.44
C ILE A 65 15.81 0.06 3.44
N GLU A 66 17.10 -0.17 3.22
CA GLU A 66 17.71 -1.50 3.09
C GLU A 66 17.73 -2.31 4.39
N LYS A 67 17.49 -1.67 5.55
CA LYS A 67 17.46 -2.35 6.86
C LYS A 67 16.16 -3.11 7.14
N TYR A 68 15.15 -2.94 6.29
CA TYR A 68 13.84 -3.55 6.45
C TYR A 68 13.76 -4.80 5.57
N GLU A 69 13.24 -5.87 6.16
CA GLU A 69 13.09 -7.17 5.51
C GLU A 69 11.79 -7.26 4.73
N GLN A 70 10.75 -6.52 5.17
CA GLN A 70 9.49 -6.39 4.47
C GLN A 70 9.06 -4.92 4.37
N ILE A 71 8.62 -4.52 3.17
CA ILE A 71 8.17 -3.16 2.87
C ILE A 71 6.72 -3.18 2.42
N VAL A 72 5.89 -2.41 3.13
CA VAL A 72 4.48 -2.21 2.80
C VAL A 72 4.32 -0.85 2.14
N TYR A 73 4.18 -0.84 0.82
CA TYR A 73 4.13 0.37 0.01
C TYR A 73 2.69 0.79 -0.35
N PHE A 74 2.23 1.90 0.23
CA PHE A 74 0.99 2.55 -0.17
C PHE A 74 1.23 3.60 -1.25
N GLY A 75 0.59 3.47 -2.41
CA GLY A 75 0.77 4.42 -3.51
C GLY A 75 -0.54 4.88 -4.12
N GLY A 76 -0.74 6.20 -4.21
CA GLY A 76 -1.86 6.76 -4.95
C GLY A 76 -1.70 6.48 -6.45
N LEU A 77 -2.78 6.05 -7.10
CA LEU A 77 -2.81 5.79 -8.54
C LEU A 77 -3.24 7.06 -9.31
N TYR A 78 -2.38 7.52 -10.22
CA TYR A 78 -2.65 8.68 -11.08
C TYR A 78 -2.19 8.41 -12.52
N ALA A 79 -2.38 9.37 -13.44
CA ALA A 79 -2.03 9.23 -14.85
C ALA A 79 -0.54 8.86 -15.11
N GLY A 80 0.37 9.16 -14.18
CA GLY A 80 1.79 8.80 -14.24
C GLY A 80 2.17 7.49 -13.54
N GLY A 81 1.18 6.73 -13.07
CA GLY A 81 1.35 5.50 -12.31
C GLY A 81 1.23 5.69 -10.80
N VAL A 82 1.81 4.75 -10.06
CA VAL A 82 1.79 4.71 -8.59
C VAL A 82 2.84 5.71 -8.06
N VAL A 83 2.40 6.70 -7.27
CA VAL A 83 3.27 7.78 -6.76
C VAL A 83 4.41 7.19 -5.96
N GLY A 84 5.65 7.62 -6.27
CA GLY A 84 6.85 7.29 -5.50
C GLY A 84 7.36 5.85 -5.66
N LEU A 85 6.60 4.97 -6.31
CA LEU A 85 6.90 3.55 -6.40
C LEU A 85 8.28 3.27 -7.03
N SER A 86 8.49 3.74 -8.27
CA SER A 86 9.76 3.54 -8.98
C SER A 86 10.96 4.12 -8.22
N LYS A 87 10.80 5.26 -7.52
CA LYS A 87 11.87 5.87 -6.72
C LYS A 87 12.20 5.04 -5.48
N THR A 88 11.21 4.37 -4.92
CA THR A 88 11.36 3.52 -3.73
C THR A 88 12.00 2.19 -4.11
N PHE A 89 11.44 1.51 -5.12
CA PHE A 89 11.88 0.18 -5.56
C PHE A 89 13.28 0.16 -6.18
N LYS A 90 13.80 1.30 -6.64
CA LYS A 90 15.21 1.44 -7.04
C LYS A 90 16.22 1.35 -5.89
N LYS A 91 15.75 1.48 -4.63
CA LYS A 91 16.60 1.50 -3.44
C LYS A 91 16.46 0.23 -2.58
N ILE A 92 15.62 -0.71 -2.99
CA ILE A 92 15.37 -1.95 -2.24
C ILE A 92 16.01 -3.10 -2.99
N SER A 93 16.42 -4.13 -2.26
CA SER A 93 16.97 -5.33 -2.86
C SER A 93 15.88 -6.13 -3.59
N TYR A 94 16.28 -6.97 -4.54
CA TYR A 94 15.34 -7.79 -5.35
C TYR A 94 14.67 -8.91 -4.54
N ASP A 95 15.28 -9.31 -3.42
CA ASP A 95 14.81 -10.33 -2.49
C ASP A 95 14.01 -9.74 -1.31
N THR A 96 13.87 -8.42 -1.22
CA THR A 96 13.04 -7.78 -0.20
C THR A 96 11.57 -8.19 -0.37
N ASP A 97 10.95 -8.68 0.70
CA ASP A 97 9.53 -8.99 0.69
C ASP A 97 8.72 -7.69 0.58
N THR A 98 7.78 -7.65 -0.37
CA THR A 98 7.09 -6.40 -0.71
C THR A 98 5.59 -6.59 -0.86
N VAL A 99 4.86 -5.63 -0.28
CA VAL A 99 3.41 -5.52 -0.43
C VAL A 99 3.12 -4.15 -1.04
N ILE A 100 2.52 -4.10 -2.21
CA ILE A 100 2.03 -2.86 -2.82
C ILE A 100 0.52 -2.73 -2.60
N ILE A 101 0.11 -1.62 -2.02
CA ILE A 101 -1.29 -1.24 -1.88
C ILE A 101 -1.53 0.01 -2.72
N THR A 102 -2.27 -0.13 -3.82
CA THR A 102 -2.66 1.02 -4.63
C THR A 102 -3.94 1.64 -4.09
N VAL A 103 -4.03 2.98 -4.16
CA VAL A 103 -5.24 3.73 -3.79
C VAL A 103 -5.69 4.56 -4.99
N GLY A 104 -6.76 4.13 -5.63
CA GLY A 104 -7.32 4.76 -6.84
C GLY A 104 -8.79 5.14 -6.68
N ILE A 105 -9.44 5.56 -7.77
CA ILE A 105 -10.87 5.93 -7.76
C ILE A 105 -11.72 4.87 -8.47
N ALA A 106 -11.16 4.27 -9.52
CA ALA A 106 -11.81 3.24 -10.31
C ALA A 106 -12.26 2.05 -9.44
N ASP A 107 -13.30 1.36 -9.90
CA ASP A 107 -13.77 0.16 -9.23
C ASP A 107 -12.70 -0.93 -9.29
N ASN A 108 -12.31 -1.46 -8.13
CA ASN A 108 -11.30 -2.49 -7.97
C ASN A 108 -11.86 -3.91 -8.18
N LYS A 109 -13.14 -4.06 -8.52
CA LYS A 109 -13.78 -5.35 -8.86
C LYS A 109 -13.75 -5.68 -10.36
N SER A 110 -13.48 -4.70 -11.22
CA SER A 110 -13.35 -4.91 -12.67
C SER A 110 -11.99 -5.53 -13.00
N SER A 111 -12.00 -6.66 -13.73
CA SER A 111 -10.79 -7.34 -14.19
C SER A 111 -9.92 -6.44 -15.06
N THR A 112 -10.53 -5.61 -15.92
CA THR A 112 -9.83 -4.62 -16.75
C THR A 112 -9.09 -3.59 -15.90
N ASN A 113 -9.70 -3.08 -14.83
CA ASN A 113 -9.06 -2.11 -13.95
C ASN A 113 -7.89 -2.73 -13.18
N ILE A 114 -8.08 -3.96 -12.68
CA ILE A 114 -7.02 -4.71 -11.99
C ILE A 114 -5.83 -4.92 -12.94
N GLU A 115 -6.08 -5.31 -14.20
CA GLU A 115 -5.02 -5.53 -15.19
C GLU A 115 -4.30 -4.23 -15.53
N ASN A 116 -5.03 -3.12 -15.70
CA ASN A 116 -4.44 -1.80 -15.92
C ASN A 116 -3.54 -1.36 -14.76
N ILE A 117 -3.96 -1.61 -13.51
CA ILE A 117 -3.15 -1.33 -12.33
C ILE A 117 -1.87 -2.18 -12.33
N ARG A 118 -1.99 -3.49 -12.58
CA ARG A 118 -0.84 -4.40 -12.65
C ARG A 118 0.15 -3.95 -13.73
N ASN A 119 -0.34 -3.58 -14.91
CA ASN A 119 0.48 -3.07 -16.00
C ASN A 119 1.13 -1.71 -15.67
N SER A 120 0.46 -0.85 -14.91
CA SER A 120 1.07 0.38 -14.39
C SER A 120 2.23 0.08 -13.45
N ILE A 121 2.08 -0.91 -12.56
CA ILE A 121 3.13 -1.30 -11.60
C ILE A 121 4.32 -1.93 -12.34
N LYS A 122 4.06 -2.87 -13.28
CA LYS A 122 5.12 -3.52 -14.10
C LYS A 122 6.00 -2.52 -14.86
N LYS A 123 5.45 -1.36 -15.25
CA LYS A 123 6.22 -0.30 -15.91
C LYS A 123 7.16 0.47 -14.98
N GLN A 124 7.02 0.31 -13.66
CA GLN A 124 7.74 1.11 -12.65
C GLN A 124 8.80 0.34 -11.87
N ILE A 125 8.73 -1.00 -11.86
CA ILE A 125 9.59 -1.91 -11.10
C ILE A 125 10.08 -3.05 -11.99
N SER A 126 11.12 -3.78 -11.57
CA SER A 126 11.62 -4.92 -12.36
C SER A 126 10.65 -6.11 -12.34
N GLU A 127 10.81 -7.03 -13.29
CA GLU A 127 10.02 -8.26 -13.34
C GLU A 127 10.17 -9.10 -12.06
N GLY A 128 11.41 -9.34 -11.62
CA GLY A 128 11.66 -10.09 -10.38
C GLY A 128 11.06 -9.42 -9.13
N GLN A 129 11.10 -8.09 -9.03
CA GLN A 129 10.41 -7.38 -7.94
C GLN A 129 8.89 -7.57 -8.03
N PHE A 130 8.32 -7.47 -9.23
CA PHE A 130 6.89 -7.61 -9.44
C PHE A 130 6.37 -9.01 -9.09
N GLU A 131 7.12 -10.06 -9.44
CA GLU A 131 6.76 -11.45 -9.15
C GLU A 131 6.76 -11.74 -7.64
N ASN A 132 7.68 -11.13 -6.90
CA ASN A 132 7.79 -11.26 -5.45
C ASN A 132 6.86 -10.31 -4.67
N THR A 133 6.07 -9.48 -5.36
CA THR A 133 5.22 -8.48 -4.71
C THR A 133 3.79 -8.98 -4.54
N LYS A 134 3.25 -8.91 -3.32
CA LYS A 134 1.80 -8.99 -3.09
C LYS A 134 1.12 -7.67 -3.41
N ILE A 135 0.03 -7.68 -4.19
CA ILE A 135 -0.68 -6.46 -4.60
C ILE A 135 -2.11 -6.43 -4.06
N PHE A 136 -2.48 -5.32 -3.42
CA PHE A 136 -3.84 -4.97 -3.03
C PHE A 136 -4.27 -3.64 -3.67
N ASN A 137 -5.58 -3.46 -3.87
CA ASN A 137 -6.14 -2.25 -4.45
C ASN A 137 -7.28 -1.74 -3.56
N LEU A 138 -7.21 -0.47 -3.17
CA LEU A 138 -8.19 0.23 -2.36
C LEU A 138 -8.75 1.42 -3.12
N ARG A 139 -9.92 1.92 -2.68
CA ARG A 139 -10.55 3.10 -3.25
C ARG A 139 -10.37 4.30 -2.33
N GLY A 140 -10.07 5.45 -2.92
CA GLY A 140 -9.80 6.70 -2.19
C GLY A 140 -10.84 7.78 -2.46
N ILE A 141 -10.48 9.01 -2.06
CA ILE A 141 -11.25 10.23 -2.30
C ILE A 141 -10.86 10.86 -3.63
N LEU A 142 -11.85 11.24 -4.43
CA LEU A 142 -11.70 12.20 -5.53
C LEU A 142 -12.46 13.47 -5.16
N ASP A 143 -11.72 14.57 -5.04
CA ASP A 143 -12.27 15.88 -4.73
C ASP A 143 -11.68 16.92 -5.69
N TYR A 144 -12.49 17.34 -6.66
CA TYR A 144 -12.07 18.36 -7.61
C TYR A 144 -11.83 19.73 -6.95
N GLY A 145 -12.42 20.01 -5.78
CA GLY A 145 -12.20 21.26 -5.05
C GLY A 145 -10.75 21.37 -4.56
N THR A 146 -10.21 20.29 -4.00
CA THR A 146 -8.86 20.24 -3.41
C THR A 146 -7.75 19.92 -4.41
N MET A 147 -8.11 19.53 -5.64
CA MET A 147 -7.16 19.18 -6.68
C MET A 147 -6.27 20.38 -7.09
N GLY A 148 -4.97 20.13 -7.28
CA GLY A 148 -4.03 21.15 -7.73
C GLY A 148 -4.29 21.58 -9.18
N ILE A 149 -3.91 22.82 -9.53
CA ILE A 149 -4.19 23.44 -10.83
C ILE A 149 -3.75 22.55 -12.01
N LYS A 150 -2.55 21.96 -11.92
CA LYS A 150 -2.02 21.08 -12.99
C LYS A 150 -2.93 19.87 -13.25
N HIS A 151 -3.37 19.18 -12.20
CA HIS A 151 -4.26 18.02 -12.36
C HIS A 151 -5.66 18.45 -12.78
N LYS A 152 -6.16 19.62 -12.33
CA LYS A 152 -7.43 20.20 -12.79
C LYS A 152 -7.43 20.45 -14.30
N ILE A 153 -6.37 21.06 -14.85
CA ILE A 153 -6.23 21.31 -16.29
C ILE A 153 -6.20 19.98 -17.06
N MET A 154 -5.43 19.01 -16.58
CA MET A 154 -5.36 17.67 -17.21
C MET A 154 -6.74 16.98 -17.21
N MET A 155 -7.45 17.01 -16.08
CA MET A 155 -8.79 16.46 -15.99
C MET A 155 -9.82 17.20 -16.83
N PHE A 156 -9.71 18.52 -16.96
CA PHE A 156 -10.52 19.29 -17.90
C PHE A 156 -10.28 18.83 -19.33
N GLY A 157 -9.02 18.71 -19.77
CA GLY A 157 -8.69 18.19 -21.10
C GLY A 157 -9.26 16.79 -21.35
N LEU A 158 -9.10 15.87 -20.39
CA LEU A 158 -9.64 14.51 -20.47
C LEU A 158 -11.17 14.52 -20.56
N TYR A 159 -11.84 15.26 -19.69
CA TYR A 159 -13.30 15.41 -19.71
C TYR A 159 -13.81 15.97 -21.03
N GLN A 160 -13.17 17.02 -21.56
CA GLN A 160 -13.53 17.60 -22.84
C GLN A 160 -13.30 16.64 -24.02
N SER A 161 -12.30 15.76 -23.93
CA SER A 161 -12.05 14.72 -24.92
C SER A 161 -13.14 13.64 -24.89
N ILE A 162 -13.49 13.15 -23.69
CA ILE A 162 -14.52 12.13 -23.49
C ILE A 162 -15.88 12.61 -24.00
N LYS A 163 -16.26 13.86 -23.72
CA LYS A 163 -17.55 14.43 -24.16
C LYS A 163 -17.75 14.53 -25.66
N LYS A 164 -16.69 14.41 -26.45
CA LYS A 164 -16.79 14.44 -27.92
C LYS A 164 -17.22 13.10 -28.50
N LYS A 165 -17.20 12.02 -27.70
CA LYS A 165 -17.60 10.68 -28.12
C LYS A 165 -19.06 10.39 -27.73
N PRO A 166 -19.81 9.60 -28.51
CA PRO A 166 -21.11 9.07 -28.11
C PRO A 166 -21.03 8.28 -26.79
N TYR A 167 -22.03 8.39 -25.92
CA TYR A 167 -22.00 7.81 -24.57
C TYR A 167 -21.96 6.28 -24.58
N ASP A 168 -22.62 5.67 -25.55
CA ASP A 168 -22.66 4.23 -25.81
C ASP A 168 -21.31 3.66 -26.29
N GLU A 169 -20.44 4.50 -26.86
CA GLU A 169 -19.07 4.13 -27.24
C GLU A 169 -18.05 4.29 -26.09
N LEU A 170 -18.46 4.83 -24.94
CA LEU A 170 -17.57 5.04 -23.81
C LEU A 170 -17.33 3.75 -23.02
N ASP A 171 -16.07 3.57 -22.60
CA ASP A 171 -15.73 2.59 -21.58
C ASP A 171 -16.20 3.03 -20.19
N GLU A 172 -16.17 2.10 -19.24
CA GLU A 172 -16.63 2.33 -17.86
C GLU A 172 -15.80 3.38 -17.13
N GLU A 173 -14.51 3.51 -17.44
CA GLU A 173 -13.65 4.54 -16.86
C GLU A 173 -14.09 5.94 -17.32
N SER A 174 -14.33 6.11 -18.62
CA SER A 174 -14.79 7.38 -19.20
C SER A 174 -16.17 7.77 -18.69
N LYS A 175 -17.09 6.81 -18.55
CA LYS A 175 -18.40 7.04 -17.94
C LYS A 175 -18.26 7.48 -16.48
N SER A 176 -17.40 6.81 -15.71
CA SER A 176 -17.12 7.17 -14.31
C SER A 176 -16.55 8.59 -14.19
N ILE A 177 -15.65 8.99 -15.10
CA ILE A 177 -15.14 10.37 -15.16
C ILE A 177 -16.27 11.36 -15.40
N ILE A 178 -17.20 11.12 -16.33
CA ILE A 178 -18.35 12.01 -16.56
C ILE A 178 -19.19 12.14 -15.28
N VAL A 179 -19.52 11.01 -14.64
CA VAL A 179 -20.41 10.97 -13.48
C VAL A 179 -19.80 11.70 -12.28
N THR A 180 -18.48 11.61 -12.10
CA THR A 180 -17.75 12.17 -10.96
C THR A 180 -17.18 13.55 -11.22
N TYR A 181 -17.19 14.05 -12.47
CA TYR A 181 -16.56 15.32 -12.83
C TYR A 181 -17.11 16.48 -12.00
N ASN A 182 -16.19 17.29 -11.45
CA ASN A 182 -16.49 18.44 -10.59
C ASN A 182 -17.30 18.11 -9.32
N LYS A 183 -17.30 16.85 -8.88
CA LYS A 183 -17.93 16.40 -7.62
C LYS A 183 -16.88 15.99 -6.59
N ARG A 184 -17.33 15.80 -5.35
CA ARG A 184 -16.57 15.07 -4.35
C ARG A 184 -17.17 13.67 -4.21
N VAL A 185 -16.33 12.65 -4.30
CA VAL A 185 -16.68 11.26 -3.98
C VAL A 185 -15.67 10.71 -2.98
N ASP A 186 -16.17 9.99 -1.98
CA ASP A 186 -15.39 9.43 -0.90
C ASP A 186 -15.67 7.93 -0.82
N PHE A 187 -14.66 7.13 -1.14
CA PHE A 187 -14.74 5.67 -1.12
C PHE A 187 -13.82 5.07 -0.05
N ILE A 188 -13.30 5.88 0.88
CA ILE A 188 -12.46 5.33 1.95
C ILE A 188 -13.31 4.40 2.81
N ASN A 189 -12.89 3.15 2.86
CA ASN A 189 -13.34 2.14 3.80
C ASN A 189 -12.13 1.54 4.51
N PHE A 190 -12.01 1.74 5.83
CA PHE A 190 -10.88 1.21 6.60
C PHE A 190 -11.00 -0.28 6.87
N ASP A 191 -12.20 -0.85 6.81
CA ASP A 191 -12.42 -2.30 6.96
C ASP A 191 -11.71 -3.07 5.83
N ASP A 192 -11.49 -2.44 4.67
CA ASP A 192 -10.70 -3.03 3.59
C ASP A 192 -9.23 -3.29 3.98
N LEU A 193 -8.74 -2.76 5.11
CA LEU A 193 -7.41 -3.05 5.65
C LEU A 193 -7.33 -4.41 6.36
N GLU A 194 -8.45 -5.01 6.76
CA GLU A 194 -8.47 -6.28 7.50
C GLU A 194 -7.70 -7.38 6.76
N LYS A 195 -7.96 -7.54 5.45
CA LYS A 195 -7.25 -8.51 4.59
C LYS A 195 -5.74 -8.23 4.48
N ILE A 196 -5.31 -6.99 4.69
CA ILE A 196 -3.89 -6.61 4.66
C ILE A 196 -3.27 -6.94 6.01
N VAL A 197 -3.93 -6.61 7.12
CA VAL A 197 -3.49 -6.99 8.48
C VAL A 197 -3.35 -8.51 8.58
N GLU A 198 -4.35 -9.26 8.14
CA GLU A 198 -4.31 -10.73 8.11
C GLU A 198 -3.14 -11.25 7.28
N TYR A 199 -2.89 -10.66 6.10
CA TYR A 199 -1.75 -11.04 5.26
C TYR A 199 -0.40 -10.75 5.91
N LEU A 200 -0.27 -9.64 6.65
CA LEU A 200 0.98 -9.27 7.33
C LEU A 200 1.27 -10.17 8.54
N ASN A 201 0.25 -10.85 9.08
CA ASN A 201 0.33 -11.77 10.21
C ASN A 201 1.02 -11.12 11.43
N VAL A 202 0.46 -9.97 11.84
CA VAL A 202 0.95 -9.10 12.92
C VAL A 202 -0.10 -8.95 14.02
#